data_AF-A0A1E4S9W8-F1
#
_entry.id   AF-A0A1E4S9W8-F1
#
_cell.length_a   1.000
_cell.length_b   1.000
_cell.length_c   1.000
_cell.angle_alpha   90.00
_cell.angle_beta   90.00
_cell.angle_gamma   90.00
#
_symmetry.space_group_name_H-M   'P 1'
#
loop_
_entity.id
_entity.type
_entity.pdbx_description
1 polymer ?
#
loop_
_entity_poly.entity_id
_entity_poly.type
_entity_poly.pdbx_seq_one_letter_code
_entity_poly.pdbx_strand_id
1 'polypeptide(L)'
;MDGLDEVPDELGIQTPLSPAPGDRSANTSAPSFESILSGKSIAPFSRIAFLDFLRKIHCSENLEFLMTADSYLTTLNDPSTRKHIWHYIYTNYISTYALKEVNIPHDTRSILTDYFETDTLPKDCDIVECMMIIKELLRDAYFQFIQHAKRQSLSERFFSEYSILPSPSDEDIPRSHGRRTSEHPCPLDLNAPVSERSISPIEVTEV
;
A
#
# COMPACT_ATOMS: atom_id res chain seq x y z
N MET A 1 9.20 5.31 80.36
CA MET A 1 8.67 4.00 80.76
C MET A 1 7.51 3.74 79.83
N ASP A 2 7.83 3.31 78.61
CA ASP A 2 7.86 1.90 78.14
C ASP A 2 6.63 1.78 77.22
N GLY A 3 6.75 1.64 75.90
CA GLY A 3 7.21 0.44 75.21
C GLY A 3 5.99 -0.28 74.62
N LEU A 4 6.16 -0.97 73.48
CA LEU A 4 5.16 -1.68 72.63
C LEU A 4 4.58 -0.79 71.51
N ASP A 5 5.10 -0.75 70.27
CA ASP A 5 5.48 -1.85 69.35
C ASP A 5 4.28 -2.72 68.96
N GLU A 6 3.65 -2.41 67.81
CA GLU A 6 3.12 -3.43 66.90
C GLU A 6 2.85 -2.84 65.50
N VAL A 7 3.64 -3.32 64.56
CA VAL A 7 3.51 -3.20 63.11
C VAL A 7 2.47 -4.22 62.63
N PRO A 8 1.67 -3.89 61.61
CA PRO A 8 1.35 -4.92 60.63
C PRO A 8 1.80 -4.50 59.22
N ASP A 9 2.73 -5.32 58.72
CA ASP A 9 2.96 -5.60 57.31
C ASP A 9 1.63 -5.97 56.62
N GLU A 10 1.33 -5.32 55.50
CA GLU A 10 1.23 -6.02 54.21
C GLU A 10 0.97 -5.01 53.08
N LEU A 11 2.01 -4.77 52.30
CA LEU A 11 1.94 -4.13 51.00
C LEU A 11 1.29 -5.10 50.00
N GLY A 12 -0.04 -5.12 49.97
CA GLY A 12 -0.81 -5.70 48.87
C GLY A 12 -0.73 -4.83 47.61
N ILE A 13 0.45 -4.73 47.00
CA ILE A 13 0.59 -4.16 45.65
C ILE A 13 -0.04 -5.15 44.68
N GLN A 14 -1.34 -4.96 44.40
CA GLN A 14 -1.98 -5.56 43.23
C GLN A 14 -1.30 -4.99 42.00
N THR A 15 -0.33 -5.75 41.49
CA THR A 15 0.23 -5.54 40.16
C THR A 15 -0.93 -5.69 39.18
N PRO A 16 -1.25 -4.70 38.32
CA PRO A 16 -2.18 -4.95 37.25
C PRO A 16 -1.55 -6.00 36.34
N LEU A 17 -2.15 -7.19 36.31
CA LEU A 17 -1.87 -8.22 35.32
C LEU A 17 -1.85 -7.55 33.95
N SER A 18 -0.69 -7.59 33.30
CA SER A 18 -0.60 -7.28 31.88
C SER A 18 -1.67 -8.08 31.14
N PRO A 19 -2.47 -7.47 30.26
CA PRO A 19 -3.34 -8.25 29.41
C PRO A 19 -2.43 -9.14 28.56
N ALA A 20 -2.59 -10.45 28.72
CA ALA A 20 -2.06 -11.41 27.75
C ALA A 20 -2.42 -10.94 26.33
N PRO A 21 -1.56 -11.15 25.32
CA PRO A 21 -1.94 -10.94 23.94
C PRO A 21 -3.04 -11.93 23.62
N GLY A 22 -4.27 -11.51 23.90
CA GLY A 22 -5.47 -12.21 23.51
C GLY A 22 -5.35 -12.37 22.00
N ASP A 23 -5.28 -13.63 21.61
CA ASP A 23 -5.38 -14.12 20.25
C ASP A 23 -6.73 -13.66 19.70
N ARG A 24 -6.79 -12.39 19.31
CA ARG A 24 -7.89 -11.82 18.55
C ARG A 24 -7.71 -12.43 17.18
N SER A 25 -8.27 -13.62 17.00
CA SER A 25 -8.80 -14.02 15.71
C SER A 25 -9.86 -12.98 15.36
N ALA A 26 -9.38 -11.84 14.87
CA ALA A 26 -10.19 -10.77 14.38
C ALA A 26 -10.86 -11.39 13.16
N ASN A 27 -12.15 -11.69 13.32
CA ASN A 27 -13.07 -11.67 12.21
C ASN A 27 -13.08 -10.22 11.72
N THR A 28 -12.04 -9.83 10.98
CA THR A 28 -11.83 -8.46 10.53
C THR A 28 -12.85 -8.21 9.44
N SER A 29 -14.02 -7.72 9.84
CA SER A 29 -14.99 -7.20 8.90
C SER A 29 -14.31 -6.16 8.01
N ALA A 30 -14.65 -6.17 6.73
CA ALA A 30 -14.05 -5.23 5.79
C ALA A 30 -14.42 -3.80 6.24
N PRO A 31 -13.44 -2.88 6.38
CA PRO A 31 -13.73 -1.50 6.72
C PRO A 31 -14.48 -0.83 5.57
N SER A 32 -15.22 0.24 5.85
CA SER A 32 -15.91 0.98 4.80
C SER A 32 -14.93 1.68 3.85
N PHE A 33 -15.37 1.95 2.62
CA PHE A 33 -14.61 2.69 1.63
C PHE A 33 -14.10 4.04 2.18
N GLU A 34 -14.99 4.81 2.81
CA GLU A 34 -14.63 6.11 3.41
C GLU A 34 -13.64 5.97 4.59
N SER A 35 -13.69 4.88 5.35
CA SER A 35 -12.71 4.61 6.42
C SER A 35 -11.31 4.39 5.86
N ILE A 36 -11.19 3.73 4.70
CA ILE A 36 -9.92 3.57 3.99
C ILE A 36 -9.46 4.92 3.41
N LEU A 37 -10.33 5.65 2.69
CA LEU A 37 -9.95 6.93 2.07
C LEU A 37 -9.48 7.97 3.09
N SER A 38 -10.16 8.04 4.24
CA SER A 38 -9.78 8.94 5.35
C SER A 38 -8.55 8.50 6.14
N GLY A 39 -7.97 7.33 5.85
CA GLY A 39 -6.80 6.81 6.56
C GLY A 39 -7.08 6.30 7.98
N LYS A 40 -8.35 6.13 8.35
CA LYS A 40 -8.76 5.63 9.67
C LYS A 40 -8.68 4.11 9.79
N SER A 41 -8.67 3.42 8.65
CA SER A 41 -8.52 1.96 8.59
C SER A 41 -7.08 1.52 8.87
N ILE A 42 -6.91 0.40 9.57
CA ILE A 42 -5.63 -0.20 9.94
C ILE A 42 -5.28 -1.40 9.07
N ALA A 43 -4.06 -1.93 9.20
CA ALA A 43 -3.62 -3.14 8.49
C ALA A 43 -4.57 -4.34 8.75
N PRO A 44 -4.83 -5.19 7.74
CA PRO A 44 -4.27 -5.17 6.37
C PRO A 44 -4.99 -4.21 5.41
N PHE A 45 -5.99 -3.47 5.87
CA PHE A 45 -6.86 -2.63 5.04
C PHE A 45 -6.53 -1.13 5.12
N SER A 46 -5.28 -0.77 5.42
CA SER A 46 -4.89 0.63 5.57
C SER A 46 -4.96 1.39 4.25
N ARG A 47 -5.03 2.73 4.30
CA ARG A 47 -4.96 3.57 3.09
C ARG A 47 -3.67 3.34 2.30
N ILE A 48 -2.56 3.10 3.00
CA ILE A 48 -1.26 2.80 2.38
C ILE A 48 -1.35 1.47 1.62
N ALA A 49 -1.91 0.42 2.23
CA ALA A 49 -2.13 -0.86 1.55
C ALA A 49 -3.05 -0.73 0.34
N PHE A 50 -4.10 0.11 0.43
CA PHE A 50 -4.97 0.40 -0.71
C PHE A 50 -4.22 1.16 -1.83
N LEU A 51 -3.42 2.17 -1.50
CA LEU A 51 -2.58 2.87 -2.46
C LEU A 51 -1.59 1.92 -3.16
N ASP A 52 -0.96 1.02 -2.42
CA ASP A 52 -0.06 0.01 -2.98
C ASP A 52 -0.79 -0.97 -3.91
N PHE A 53 -2.04 -1.33 -3.58
CA PHE A 53 -2.89 -2.10 -4.48
C PHE A 53 -3.22 -1.31 -5.75
N LEU A 54 -3.60 -0.03 -5.64
CA LEU A 54 -3.91 0.83 -6.78
C LEU A 54 -2.71 0.99 -7.71
N ARG A 55 -1.49 1.06 -7.19
CA ARG A 55 -0.25 1.08 -8.00
C ARG A 55 -0.10 -0.17 -8.87
N LYS A 56 -0.46 -1.35 -8.35
CA LYS A 56 -0.40 -2.62 -9.08
C LYS A 56 -1.40 -2.70 -10.24
N ILE A 57 -2.52 -2.00 -10.12
CA ILE A 57 -3.56 -1.94 -11.15
C ILE A 57 -3.54 -0.60 -11.92
N HIS A 58 -2.46 0.18 -11.79
CA HIS A 58 -2.27 1.46 -12.49
C HIS A 58 -3.43 2.46 -12.31
N CYS A 59 -3.90 2.62 -11.07
CA CYS A 59 -5.05 3.47 -10.73
C CYS A 59 -4.78 4.39 -9.50
N SER A 60 -3.51 4.54 -9.11
CA SER A 60 -3.12 5.28 -7.90
C SER A 60 -3.36 6.79 -7.99
N GLU A 61 -3.32 7.35 -9.19
CA GLU A 61 -3.56 8.77 -9.47
C GLU A 61 -4.91 9.25 -8.95
N ASN A 62 -5.93 8.40 -8.98
CA ASN A 62 -7.27 8.73 -8.48
C ASN A 62 -7.27 8.98 -6.96
N LEU A 63 -6.54 8.17 -6.19
CA LEU A 63 -6.45 8.36 -4.75
C LEU A 63 -5.57 9.56 -4.39
N GLU A 64 -4.47 9.76 -5.12
CA GLU A 64 -3.59 10.92 -4.93
C GLU A 64 -4.30 12.24 -5.26
N PHE A 65 -5.12 12.25 -6.31
CA PHE A 65 -6.01 13.36 -6.64
C PHE A 65 -6.95 13.67 -5.48
N LEU A 66 -7.66 12.67 -4.93
CA LEU A 66 -8.60 12.88 -3.81
C LEU A 66 -7.91 13.49 -2.60
N MET A 67 -6.70 13.02 -2.26
CA MET A 67 -5.92 13.58 -1.14
C MET A 67 -5.49 15.03 -1.40
N THR A 68 -5.10 15.34 -2.64
CA THR A 68 -4.68 16.68 -3.03
C THR A 68 -5.88 17.65 -3.04
N ALA A 69 -7.03 17.20 -3.55
CA ALA A 69 -8.29 17.95 -3.57
C ALA A 69 -8.82 18.21 -2.15
N ASP A 70 -8.72 17.24 -1.25
CA ASP A 70 -9.05 17.44 0.18
C ASP A 70 -8.17 18.52 0.83
N SER A 71 -6.88 18.55 0.49
CA SER A 71 -5.97 19.62 0.92
C SER A 71 -6.38 21.00 0.37
N TYR A 72 -6.85 21.08 -0.88
CA TYR A 72 -7.38 22.32 -1.44
C TYR A 72 -8.61 22.83 -0.66
N LEU A 73 -9.56 21.93 -0.35
CA LEU A 73 -10.80 22.27 0.36
C LEU A 73 -10.57 22.67 1.82
N THR A 74 -9.53 22.12 2.45
CA THR A 74 -9.18 22.43 3.84
C THR A 74 -8.31 23.68 3.99
N THR A 75 -7.64 24.11 2.92
CA THR A 75 -6.79 25.32 2.90
C THR A 75 -7.62 26.58 2.63
N LEU A 76 -8.50 26.95 3.56
CA LEU A 76 -9.41 28.10 3.39
C LEU A 76 -8.77 29.44 3.77
N ASN A 77 -7.86 29.45 4.75
CA ASN A 77 -7.33 30.67 5.36
C ASN A 77 -6.05 31.20 4.69
N ASP A 78 -5.53 30.50 3.68
CA ASP A 78 -4.31 30.87 2.95
C ASP A 78 -4.57 30.82 1.44
N PRO A 79 -5.02 31.93 0.84
CA PRO A 79 -5.32 32.00 -0.59
C PRO A 79 -4.09 31.73 -1.48
N SER A 80 -2.89 32.08 -1.02
CA SER A 80 -1.66 31.85 -1.77
C SER A 80 -1.36 30.36 -1.86
N THR A 81 -1.35 29.66 -0.72
CA THR A 81 -1.16 28.20 -0.71
C THR A 81 -2.28 27.49 -1.46
N ARG A 82 -3.53 27.93 -1.27
CA ARG A 82 -4.69 27.38 -1.98
C ARG A 82 -4.56 27.49 -3.50
N LYS A 83 -4.06 28.62 -4.00
CA LYS A 83 -3.77 28.84 -5.42
C LYS A 83 -2.66 27.92 -5.93
N HIS A 84 -1.59 27.71 -5.16
CA HIS A 84 -0.54 26.76 -5.53
C HIS A 84 -1.07 25.33 -5.61
N ILE A 85 -1.89 24.91 -4.65
CA ILE A 85 -2.53 23.59 -4.68
C ILE A 85 -3.44 23.46 -5.92
N TRP A 86 -4.24 24.49 -6.24
CA TRP A 86 -5.07 24.50 -7.43
C TRP A 86 -4.26 24.31 -8.71
N HIS A 87 -3.21 25.12 -8.92
CA HIS A 87 -2.32 25.00 -10.07
C HIS A 87 -1.69 23.61 -10.16
N TYR A 88 -1.28 23.05 -9.03
CA TYR A 88 -0.76 21.68 -8.96
C TYR A 88 -1.83 20.64 -9.34
N ILE A 89 -3.06 20.75 -8.81
CA ILE A 89 -4.18 19.86 -9.14
C ILE A 89 -4.42 19.88 -10.65
N TYR A 90 -4.55 21.08 -11.23
CA TYR A 90 -4.88 21.22 -12.63
C TYR A 90 -3.79 20.60 -13.53
N THR A 91 -2.54 21.01 -13.33
CA THR A 91 -1.42 20.58 -14.17
C THR A 91 -1.13 19.08 -14.08
N ASN A 92 -1.35 18.45 -12.93
CA ASN A 92 -1.00 17.04 -12.75
C ASN A 92 -2.17 16.08 -13.01
N TYR A 93 -3.41 16.49 -12.76
CA TYR A 93 -4.55 15.57 -12.78
C TYR A 93 -5.67 15.96 -13.75
N ILE A 94 -5.82 17.23 -14.13
CA ILE A 94 -6.97 17.69 -14.94
C ILE A 94 -6.57 18.00 -16.37
N SER A 95 -5.41 18.61 -16.56
CA SER A 95 -4.92 19.04 -17.87
C SER A 95 -4.86 17.85 -18.83
N THR A 96 -5.26 18.09 -20.07
CA THR A 96 -5.18 17.06 -21.12
C THR A 96 -3.74 16.60 -21.28
N TYR A 97 -3.54 15.28 -21.33
CA TYR A 97 -2.22 14.65 -21.41
C TYR A 97 -1.37 14.78 -20.15
N ALA A 98 -1.97 15.16 -19.01
CA ALA A 98 -1.25 15.12 -17.75
C ALA A 98 -0.81 13.67 -17.42
N LEU A 99 0.39 13.53 -16.86
CA LEU A 99 0.94 12.21 -16.52
C LEU A 99 0.06 11.42 -15.54
N LYS A 100 -0.74 12.14 -14.74
CA LYS A 100 -1.68 11.58 -13.78
C LYS A 100 -3.12 12.02 -14.08
N GLU A 101 -3.44 12.23 -15.37
CA GLU A 101 -4.77 12.63 -15.82
C GLU A 101 -5.84 11.67 -15.25
N VAL A 102 -6.78 12.23 -14.48
CA VAL A 102 -7.90 11.46 -13.93
C VAL A 102 -9.04 11.40 -14.93
N ASN A 103 -9.77 10.29 -14.91
CA ASN A 103 -10.88 10.09 -15.82
C ASN A 103 -12.13 10.86 -15.34
N ILE A 104 -12.33 12.06 -15.85
CA ILE A 104 -13.52 12.88 -15.57
C ILE A 104 -14.26 13.25 -16.85
N PRO A 105 -15.59 13.45 -16.79
CA PRO A 105 -16.38 13.93 -17.92
C PRO A 105 -15.84 15.23 -18.51
N HIS A 106 -16.02 15.37 -19.82
CA HIS A 106 -15.59 16.56 -20.55
C HIS A 106 -16.16 17.84 -19.95
N ASP A 107 -17.45 17.86 -19.60
CA ASP A 107 -18.12 19.06 -19.08
C ASP A 107 -17.50 19.53 -17.74
N THR A 108 -17.23 18.59 -16.83
CA THR A 108 -16.52 18.86 -15.57
C THR A 108 -15.12 19.40 -15.84
N ARG A 109 -14.38 18.81 -16.79
CA ARG A 109 -13.04 19.28 -17.17
C ARG A 109 -13.07 20.67 -17.78
N SER A 110 -14.06 20.98 -18.62
CA SER A 110 -14.21 22.28 -19.27
C SER A 110 -14.37 23.37 -18.22
N ILE A 111 -15.26 23.17 -17.24
CA ILE A 111 -15.47 24.12 -16.13
C ILE A 111 -14.15 24.35 -15.35
N LEU A 112 -13.43 23.28 -15.03
CA LEU A 112 -12.16 23.35 -14.30
C LEU A 112 -11.05 24.02 -15.14
N THR A 113 -11.09 23.89 -16.46
CA THR A 113 -10.17 24.56 -17.38
C THR A 113 -10.42 26.06 -17.42
N ASP A 114 -11.67 26.49 -17.45
CA ASP A 114 -12.02 27.92 -17.43
C ASP A 114 -11.46 28.62 -16.18
N TYR A 115 -11.54 27.97 -15.00
CA TYR A 115 -10.92 28.51 -13.78
C TYR A 115 -9.41 28.67 -13.90
N PHE A 116 -8.74 27.69 -14.49
CA PHE A 116 -7.28 27.73 -14.66
C PHE A 116 -6.85 28.82 -15.65
N GLU A 117 -7.52 28.90 -16.81
CA GLU A 117 -7.20 29.88 -17.86
C GLU A 117 -7.45 31.33 -17.42
N THR A 118 -8.48 31.54 -16.60
CA THR A 118 -8.79 32.85 -16.01
C THR A 118 -7.98 33.17 -14.74
N ASP A 119 -7.11 32.24 -14.32
CA ASP A 119 -6.33 32.31 -13.08
C ASP A 119 -7.20 32.58 -11.83
N THR A 120 -8.42 32.03 -11.85
CA THR A 120 -9.37 32.11 -10.73
C THR A 120 -9.40 30.79 -9.95
N LEU A 121 -9.82 30.87 -8.68
CA LEU A 121 -9.96 29.69 -7.84
C LEU A 121 -11.29 28.99 -8.14
N PRO A 122 -11.29 27.66 -8.35
CA PRO A 122 -12.52 26.90 -8.50
C PRO A 122 -13.39 26.97 -7.25
N LYS A 123 -14.70 26.91 -7.44
CA LYS A 123 -15.63 26.78 -6.32
C LYS A 123 -15.50 25.41 -5.67
N ASP A 124 -15.71 25.37 -4.36
CA ASP A 124 -15.66 24.15 -3.56
C ASP A 124 -16.63 23.07 -4.08
N CYS A 125 -17.82 23.48 -4.55
CA CYS A 125 -18.81 22.56 -5.12
C CYS A 125 -18.29 21.82 -6.36
N ASP A 126 -17.58 22.50 -7.25
CA ASP A 126 -17.08 21.94 -8.51
C ASP A 126 -15.95 20.94 -8.23
N ILE A 127 -15.10 21.24 -7.24
CA ILE A 127 -14.07 20.30 -6.76
C ILE A 127 -14.70 19.08 -6.09
N VAL A 128 -15.71 19.29 -5.24
CA VAL A 128 -16.42 18.19 -4.56
C VAL A 128 -17.13 17.28 -5.57
N GLU A 129 -17.77 17.84 -6.59
CA GLU A 129 -18.39 17.05 -7.66
C GLU A 129 -17.35 16.18 -8.38
N CYS A 130 -16.21 16.77 -8.75
CA CYS A 130 -15.09 16.04 -9.34
C CYS A 130 -14.60 14.90 -8.42
N MET A 131 -14.43 15.17 -7.12
CA MET A 131 -14.07 14.15 -6.13
C MET A 131 -15.11 13.03 -6.05
N MET A 132 -16.41 13.32 -6.17
CA MET A 132 -17.45 12.29 -6.16
C MET A 132 -17.36 11.36 -7.37
N ILE A 133 -17.06 11.90 -8.55
CA ILE A 133 -16.85 11.12 -9.77
C ILE A 133 -15.67 10.16 -9.59
N ILE A 134 -14.54 10.66 -9.09
CA ILE A 134 -13.35 9.84 -8.85
C ILE A 134 -13.57 8.79 -7.75
N LYS A 135 -14.31 9.14 -6.69
CA LYS A 135 -14.71 8.18 -5.66
C LYS A 135 -15.54 7.04 -6.24
N GLU A 136 -16.42 7.33 -7.19
CA GLU A 136 -17.23 6.30 -7.86
C GLU A 136 -16.37 5.37 -8.71
N LEU A 137 -15.40 5.91 -9.46
CA LEU A 137 -14.42 5.09 -10.20
C LEU A 137 -13.63 4.15 -9.29
N LEU A 138 -13.28 4.60 -8.09
CA LEU A 138 -12.53 3.82 -7.11
C LEU A 138 -13.36 2.73 -6.40
N ARG A 139 -14.69 2.70 -6.56
CA ARG A 139 -15.55 1.70 -5.91
C ARG A 139 -15.19 0.28 -6.31
N ASP A 140 -15.00 0.03 -7.59
CA ASP A 140 -14.66 -1.30 -8.11
C ASP A 140 -13.28 -1.74 -7.63
N ALA A 141 -12.30 -0.83 -7.65
CA ALA A 141 -10.96 -1.08 -7.12
C ALA A 141 -11.00 -1.39 -5.62
N TYR A 142 -11.85 -0.71 -4.85
CA TYR A 142 -12.05 -1.00 -3.44
C TYR A 142 -12.58 -2.44 -3.21
N PHE A 143 -13.59 -2.88 -3.95
CA PHE A 143 -14.10 -4.25 -3.79
C PHE A 143 -13.03 -5.30 -4.10
N GLN A 144 -12.25 -5.09 -5.15
CA GLN A 144 -11.12 -5.96 -5.51
C GLN A 144 -10.05 -5.96 -4.42
N PHE A 145 -9.72 -4.79 -3.87
CA PHE A 145 -8.76 -4.63 -2.78
C PHE A 145 -9.19 -5.44 -1.54
N ILE A 146 -10.45 -5.32 -1.10
CA ILE A 146 -10.95 -6.07 0.05
C ILE A 146 -10.79 -7.58 -0.14
N GLN A 147 -11.09 -8.10 -1.34
CA GLN A 147 -10.90 -9.52 -1.64
C GLN A 147 -9.41 -9.90 -1.66
N HIS A 148 -8.57 -9.06 -2.27
CA HIS A 148 -7.13 -9.26 -2.33
C HIS A 148 -6.48 -9.31 -0.93
N ALA A 149 -6.78 -8.32 -0.07
CA ALA A 149 -6.23 -8.24 1.28
C ALA A 149 -6.69 -9.41 2.18
N LYS A 150 -7.94 -9.87 2.02
CA LYS A 150 -8.43 -11.08 2.72
C LYS A 150 -7.67 -12.34 2.29
N ARG A 151 -7.42 -12.52 1.00
CA ARG A 151 -6.64 -13.68 0.51
C ARG A 151 -5.20 -13.65 1.00
N GLN A 152 -4.55 -12.49 0.99
CA GLN A 152 -3.17 -12.35 1.47
C GLN A 152 -3.03 -12.66 2.96
N SER A 153 -3.92 -12.12 3.80
CA SER A 153 -3.90 -12.40 5.24
C SER A 153 -4.15 -13.88 5.57
N LEU A 154 -4.96 -14.59 4.78
CA LEU A 154 -5.08 -16.06 4.92
C LEU A 154 -3.79 -16.76 4.54
N SER A 155 -3.16 -16.42 3.41
CA SER A 155 -1.91 -17.05 2.99
C SER A 155 -0.76 -16.83 3.99
N GLU A 156 -0.67 -15.65 4.60
CA GLU A 156 0.33 -15.35 5.62
C GLU A 156 0.12 -16.16 6.90
N ARG A 157 -1.14 -16.38 7.31
CA ARG A 157 -1.48 -17.26 8.43
C ARG A 157 -1.05 -18.70 8.17
N PHE A 158 -1.35 -19.24 6.99
CA PHE A 158 -0.91 -20.59 6.62
C PHE A 158 0.61 -20.72 6.65
N PHE A 159 1.35 -19.76 6.07
CA PHE A 159 2.82 -19.81 6.06
C PHE A 159 3.44 -19.68 7.47
N SER A 160 2.82 -18.88 8.34
CA SER A 160 3.22 -18.77 9.74
C SER A 160 3.01 -20.08 10.51
N GLU A 161 1.94 -20.82 10.23
CA GLU A 161 1.63 -22.09 10.91
C GLU A 161 2.61 -23.20 10.53
N TYR A 162 3.06 -23.26 9.26
CA TYR A 162 4.07 -24.23 8.82
C TYR A 162 5.50 -23.89 9.24
N SER A 163 5.77 -22.66 9.68
CA SER A 163 7.10 -22.24 10.16
C SER A 163 7.40 -22.65 11.61
N ILE A 164 6.41 -23.21 12.33
CA ILE A 164 6.53 -23.63 13.75
C ILE A 164 6.70 -25.15 13.89
N LEU A 165 6.75 -25.91 12.78
CA LEU A 165 7.06 -27.34 12.86
C LEU A 165 8.50 -27.53 13.41
N PRO A 166 8.69 -28.30 14.50
CA PRO A 166 10.02 -28.66 14.97
C PRO A 166 10.76 -29.31 13.81
N SER A 167 11.94 -28.79 13.48
CA SER A 167 12.87 -29.50 12.61
C SER A 167 13.04 -30.91 13.18
N PRO A 168 12.84 -32.00 12.43
CA PRO A 168 13.09 -33.32 12.94
C PRO A 168 14.56 -33.36 13.37
N SER A 169 14.80 -33.42 14.68
CA SER A 169 16.13 -33.59 15.24
C SER A 169 16.76 -34.81 14.59
N ASP A 170 17.94 -34.61 13.99
CA ASP A 170 18.86 -35.66 13.57
C ASP A 170 19.28 -36.47 14.80
N GLU A 171 18.47 -37.45 15.21
CA GLU A 171 18.91 -38.53 16.08
C GLU A 171 18.51 -39.86 15.42
N ASP A 172 19.52 -40.72 15.30
CA ASP A 172 19.50 -42.12 14.86
C ASP A 172 19.55 -42.42 13.34
N ILE A 173 20.69 -42.09 12.72
CA ILE A 173 21.23 -42.89 11.60
C ILE A 173 22.33 -43.83 12.13
N PRO A 174 22.11 -45.16 12.15
CA PRO A 174 23.16 -46.11 12.49
C PRO A 174 24.24 -46.12 11.40
N ARG A 175 25.48 -45.80 11.77
CA ARG A 175 26.68 -46.06 10.96
C ARG A 175 26.75 -47.55 10.65
N SER A 176 26.63 -47.91 9.37
CA SER A 176 27.14 -49.18 8.86
C SER A 176 28.19 -48.93 7.79
N HIS A 177 29.37 -49.47 8.03
CA HIS A 177 30.49 -49.49 7.10
C HIS A 177 30.16 -50.39 5.90
N GLY A 178 30.30 -49.85 4.68
CA GLY A 178 30.15 -50.61 3.44
C GLY A 178 30.89 -49.95 2.28
N ARG A 179 32.12 -50.42 2.03
CA ARG A 179 33.05 -50.02 0.98
C ARG A 179 32.63 -50.60 -0.38
N ARG A 180 32.52 -49.78 -1.44
CA ARG A 180 32.68 -50.09 -2.90
C ARG A 180 32.50 -48.79 -3.70
N THR A 181 33.55 -48.10 -4.13
CA THR A 181 34.24 -48.20 -5.45
C THR A 181 33.31 -48.10 -6.67
N SER A 182 33.29 -46.92 -7.30
CA SER A 182 33.15 -46.64 -8.74
C SER A 182 32.98 -45.11 -8.86
N GLU A 183 34.05 -44.34 -9.00
CA GLU A 183 34.61 -43.92 -10.30
C GLU A 183 33.62 -43.17 -11.20
N HIS A 184 34.02 -41.92 -11.46
CA HIS A 184 33.72 -41.04 -12.59
C HIS A 184 32.78 -39.83 -12.39
N PRO A 185 33.16 -38.69 -13.01
CA PRO A 185 33.36 -37.44 -12.27
C PRO A 185 32.52 -36.26 -12.76
N CYS A 186 32.41 -35.23 -11.93
CA CYS A 186 32.15 -33.87 -12.38
C CYS A 186 33.28 -33.38 -13.31
N PRO A 187 32.94 -32.58 -14.33
CA PRO A 187 33.82 -31.51 -14.75
C PRO A 187 33.13 -30.15 -14.65
N LEU A 188 33.76 -29.25 -13.90
CA LEU A 188 33.64 -27.81 -14.06
C LEU A 188 34.31 -27.36 -15.37
N ASP A 189 33.82 -26.21 -15.85
CA ASP A 189 34.50 -25.19 -16.67
C ASP A 189 35.06 -25.55 -18.05
N LEU A 190 34.64 -24.77 -19.07
CA LEU A 190 35.56 -23.95 -19.87
C LEU A 190 34.82 -22.94 -20.78
N ASN A 191 34.99 -21.66 -20.47
CA ASN A 191 35.29 -20.54 -21.37
C ASN A 191 34.85 -20.54 -22.86
N ALA A 192 34.11 -19.47 -23.19
CA ALA A 192 34.26 -18.54 -24.34
C ALA A 192 33.74 -18.98 -25.74
N PRO A 193 33.71 -18.09 -26.76
CA PRO A 193 33.13 -16.74 -26.84
C PRO A 193 32.27 -16.51 -28.12
N VAL A 194 31.63 -15.34 -28.24
CA VAL A 194 31.23 -14.58 -29.46
C VAL A 194 30.34 -15.28 -30.51
N SER A 195 29.16 -14.68 -30.74
CA SER A 195 28.62 -14.57 -32.11
C SER A 195 28.02 -13.18 -32.32
N GLU A 196 28.72 -12.42 -33.15
CA GLU A 196 28.31 -11.15 -33.73
C GLU A 196 27.17 -11.30 -34.76
N ARG A 197 26.64 -10.14 -35.17
CA ARG A 197 25.89 -9.80 -36.39
C ARG A 197 24.35 -10.00 -36.30
N SER A 198 23.50 -9.06 -36.71
CA SER A 198 23.67 -7.95 -37.65
C SER A 198 22.76 -6.77 -37.28
N ILE A 199 23.32 -5.56 -37.33
CA ILE A 199 22.58 -4.32 -37.53
C ILE A 199 22.37 -4.17 -39.04
N SER A 200 21.16 -3.81 -39.46
CA SER A 200 20.87 -3.32 -40.81
C SER A 200 20.25 -1.92 -40.74
N PRO A 201 20.48 -1.07 -41.75
CA PRO A 201 20.47 0.38 -41.61
C PRO A 201 19.11 1.03 -41.87
N ILE A 202 19.08 2.28 -41.40
CA ILE A 202 18.08 3.34 -41.51
C ILE A 202 17.78 3.69 -42.98
N GLU A 203 16.50 3.91 -43.30
CA GLU A 203 16.08 4.72 -44.44
C GLU A 203 15.28 5.92 -43.93
N VAL A 204 15.84 7.12 -44.12
CA VAL A 204 15.17 8.41 -43.95
C VAL A 204 14.63 8.80 -45.31
N THR A 205 13.36 9.18 -45.39
CA THR A 205 12.81 9.85 -46.58
C THR A 205 12.16 11.16 -46.14
N GLU A 206 12.82 12.27 -46.47
CA GLU A 206 12.23 13.60 -46.53
C GLU A 206 11.33 13.72 -47.76
N VAL A 207 10.10 14.20 -47.58
CA VAL A 207 9.47 15.22 -48.45
C VAL A 207 8.45 16.02 -47.64
#